data_AF-A0A514CFZ3-F1
#
_entry.id   AF-A0A514CFZ3-F1
#
_cell.length_a   1.000
_cell.length_b   1.000
_cell.length_c   1.000
_cell.angle_alpha   90.00
_cell.angle_beta   90.00
_cell.angle_gamma   90.00
#
_symmetry.space_group_name_H-M   'P 1'
#
loop_
_entity.id
_entity.type
_entity.pdbx_description
1 polymer ?
#
loop_
_entity_poly.entity_id
_entity_poly.type
_entity_poly.pdbx_seq_one_letter_code
_entity_poly.pdbx_strand_id
1 'polypeptide(L)'
;MKESQTQMLNHSEAKVRLLDTYIQKYLNILSRSQHVADIYLYDLFCGSGVYENGGEGSPVIFMRAIKNMFFRNESVGIENSSYHCWFNDIDADKIQKVEQYINDKKLYYPQFGDLKISSKEYEAILPDVIGQINKLKREKAFVFIDPYGYKNISLNHIKKLLESKKSEVLLFLPTQFMFRFERKGAPECLKKFIRELLPEREWPNSHTGIDFIENLKSAFRSHLGNEYYVDTFIIKREANQYFCLFFFTSHIYGFEKMLEAKWQVDKNEGRGWDFNANGSMSLFVDQVSQARVNKLEASLLSHLKIPRTNVDLYWFILHEGFRTVHGNDVLKRLSREGKINVTPVGGEKTRRGAFYLGHDYYKDNLAKILVKSNI
;
A
#
# COMPACT_ATOMS: atom_id res chain seq x y z
N MET A 1 13.92 -18.75 19.03
CA MET A 1 13.28 -17.69 18.20
C MET A 1 14.36 -16.87 17.53
N LYS A 2 14.10 -16.33 16.33
CA LYS A 2 15.01 -15.35 15.70
C LYS A 2 14.85 -14.00 16.40
N GLU A 3 15.94 -13.24 16.57
CA GLU A 3 15.94 -11.94 17.26
C GLU A 3 14.92 -10.94 16.69
N SER A 4 14.68 -10.96 15.37
CA SER A 4 13.65 -10.12 14.74
C SER A 4 12.20 -10.47 15.12
N GLN A 5 11.98 -11.59 15.81
CA GLN A 5 10.67 -12.03 16.30
C GLN A 5 10.40 -11.55 17.72
N THR A 6 11.45 -11.28 18.48
CA THR A 6 11.38 -10.86 19.87
C THR A 6 11.66 -9.37 20.01
N GLN A 7 12.57 -8.81 19.21
CA GLN A 7 12.91 -7.38 19.22
C GLN A 7 12.47 -6.68 17.93
N MET A 8 11.92 -5.47 18.09
CA MET A 8 11.60 -4.62 16.95
C MET A 8 12.88 -4.02 16.40
N LEU A 9 13.32 -4.57 15.27
CA LEU A 9 14.45 -4.06 14.51
C LEU A 9 13.97 -2.99 13.50
N ASN A 10 14.86 -2.10 13.08
CA ASN A 10 14.52 -0.91 12.25
C ASN A 10 13.70 -1.21 10.96
N HIS A 11 13.86 -2.39 10.36
CA HIS A 11 13.07 -2.79 9.20
C HIS A 11 11.63 -3.21 9.56
N SER A 12 11.43 -3.82 10.74
CA SER A 12 10.11 -4.09 11.29
C SER A 12 9.42 -2.77 11.62
N GLU A 13 10.19 -1.80 12.12
CA GLU A 13 9.72 -0.43 12.34
C GLU A 13 9.26 0.25 11.05
N ALA A 14 10.04 0.17 9.95
CA ALA A 14 9.62 0.74 8.67
C ALA A 14 8.30 0.16 8.14
N LYS A 15 8.12 -1.16 8.26
CA LYS A 15 6.87 -1.86 7.91
C LYS A 15 5.69 -1.36 8.75
N VAL A 16 5.84 -1.39 10.08
CA VAL A 16 4.85 -0.93 11.05
C VAL A 16 4.51 0.54 10.81
N ARG A 17 5.51 1.38 10.54
CA ARG A 17 5.32 2.81 10.28
C ARG A 17 4.53 3.07 9.00
N LEU A 18 4.75 2.31 7.93
CA LEU A 18 3.93 2.42 6.73
C LEU A 18 2.48 2.00 7.02
N LEU A 19 2.30 0.87 7.72
CA LEU A 19 0.98 0.36 8.10
C LEU A 19 0.21 1.40 8.95
N ASP A 20 0.83 1.94 10.00
CA ASP A 20 0.24 2.99 10.84
C ASP A 20 -0.12 4.23 10.03
N THR A 21 0.83 4.76 9.24
CA THR A 21 0.59 5.95 8.41
C THR A 21 -0.58 5.75 7.46
N TYR A 22 -0.71 4.55 6.88
CA TYR A 22 -1.78 4.23 5.94
C TYR A 22 -3.13 4.05 6.66
N ILE A 23 -3.17 3.30 7.76
CA ILE A 23 -4.42 3.00 8.48
C ILE A 23 -5.03 4.25 9.09
N GLN A 24 -4.21 5.17 9.61
CA GLN A 24 -4.70 6.46 10.08
C GLN A 24 -5.44 7.22 8.97
N LYS A 25 -4.89 7.22 7.74
CA LYS A 25 -5.55 7.84 6.57
C LYS A 25 -6.82 7.08 6.16
N TYR A 26 -6.74 5.76 6.10
CA TYR A 26 -7.83 4.86 5.72
C TYR A 26 -9.05 5.05 6.64
N LEU A 27 -8.86 4.93 7.96
CA LEU A 27 -9.94 5.11 8.94
C LEU A 27 -10.48 6.54 8.94
N ASN A 28 -9.62 7.56 8.80
CA ASN A 28 -10.06 8.96 8.75
C ASN A 28 -10.97 9.25 7.54
N ILE A 29 -10.73 8.59 6.41
CA ILE A 29 -11.54 8.75 5.20
C ILE A 29 -12.85 7.99 5.32
N LEU A 30 -12.78 6.71 5.69
CA LEU A 30 -13.95 5.84 5.69
C LEU A 30 -14.94 6.19 6.80
N SER A 31 -14.45 6.50 8.01
CA SER A 31 -15.32 6.88 9.14
C SER A 31 -16.08 8.19 8.93
N ARG A 32 -15.68 9.01 7.94
CA ARG A 32 -16.37 10.26 7.58
C ARG A 32 -17.24 10.13 6.34
N SER A 33 -17.22 8.98 5.68
CA SER A 33 -17.96 8.76 4.45
C SER A 33 -19.37 8.29 4.77
N GLN A 34 -20.38 9.09 4.41
CA GLN A 34 -21.79 8.71 4.53
C GLN A 34 -22.16 7.45 3.72
N HIS A 35 -21.34 7.08 2.74
CA HIS A 35 -21.57 5.89 1.91
C HIS A 35 -21.00 4.60 2.51
N VAL A 36 -20.17 4.70 3.54
CA VAL A 36 -19.51 3.57 4.19
C VAL A 36 -20.17 3.31 5.54
N ALA A 37 -20.52 2.06 5.81
CA ALA A 37 -21.08 1.64 7.09
C ALA A 37 -19.93 1.25 8.04
N ASP A 38 -19.72 -0.06 8.20
CA ASP A 38 -18.69 -0.60 9.09
C ASP A 38 -17.36 -0.85 8.38
N ILE A 39 -16.30 -0.97 9.18
CA ILE A 39 -14.93 -1.17 8.69
C ILE A 39 -14.37 -2.46 9.32
N TYR A 40 -13.93 -3.38 8.47
CA TYR A 40 -13.34 -4.65 8.86
C TYR A 40 -11.82 -4.59 8.75
N LEU A 41 -11.10 -4.94 9.82
CA LEU A 41 -9.65 -5.00 9.85
C LEU A 41 -9.20 -6.41 10.17
N TYR A 42 -8.47 -7.03 9.25
CA TYR A 42 -7.96 -8.39 9.41
C TYR A 42 -6.44 -8.37 9.52
N ASP A 43 -5.92 -8.98 10.58
CA ASP A 43 -4.50 -9.31 10.72
C ASP A 43 -4.35 -10.82 10.73
N LEU A 44 -3.94 -11.39 9.59
CA LEU A 44 -3.94 -12.85 9.44
C LEU A 44 -2.68 -13.51 10.02
N PHE A 45 -1.68 -12.71 10.39
CA PHE A 45 -0.40 -13.12 11.00
C PHE A 45 0.06 -12.06 12.02
N CYS A 46 -0.70 -11.87 13.09
CA CYS A 46 -0.54 -10.70 13.98
C CYS A 46 0.70 -10.74 14.88
N GLY A 47 1.35 -11.90 15.02
CA GLY A 47 2.46 -12.07 15.95
C GLY A 47 2.07 -11.74 17.39
N SER A 48 3.06 -11.40 18.22
CA SER A 48 2.89 -11.11 19.65
C SER A 48 2.23 -9.76 19.94
N GLY A 49 1.99 -8.93 18.92
CA GLY A 49 1.47 -7.56 19.02
C GLY A 49 2.41 -6.53 19.66
N VAL A 50 3.31 -6.94 20.55
CA VAL A 50 4.34 -6.12 21.16
C VAL A 50 5.68 -6.85 21.14
N TYR A 51 6.75 -6.12 20.85
CA TYR A 51 8.12 -6.60 20.90
C TYR A 51 8.73 -6.37 22.29
N GLU A 52 9.73 -7.16 22.68
CA GLU A 52 10.40 -7.09 23.99
C GLU A 52 11.03 -5.73 24.28
N ASN A 53 11.47 -5.01 23.24
CA ASN A 53 12.00 -3.65 23.36
C ASN A 53 10.91 -2.55 23.39
N GLY A 54 9.63 -2.92 23.55
CA GLY A 54 8.50 -2.00 23.62
C GLY A 54 7.97 -1.55 22.26
N GLY A 55 8.54 -2.01 21.15
CA GLY A 55 7.99 -1.77 19.82
C GLY A 55 6.58 -2.37 19.67
N GLU A 56 5.71 -1.73 18.89
CA GLU A 56 4.32 -2.15 18.75
C GLU A 56 4.06 -2.69 17.34
N GLY A 57 3.39 -3.84 17.26
CA GLY A 57 3.03 -4.54 16.04
C GLY A 57 1.65 -4.15 15.50
N SER A 58 1.26 -4.81 14.41
CA SER A 58 0.02 -4.55 13.67
C SER A 58 -1.29 -4.58 14.47
N PRO A 59 -1.56 -5.54 15.39
CA PRO A 59 -2.82 -5.52 16.15
C PRO A 59 -2.91 -4.28 17.05
N VAL A 60 -1.79 -3.85 17.63
CA VAL A 60 -1.73 -2.65 18.48
C VAL A 60 -1.87 -1.37 17.66
N ILE A 61 -1.29 -1.31 16.46
CA ILE A 61 -1.49 -0.20 15.52
C ILE A 61 -2.98 -0.05 15.20
N PHE A 62 -3.64 -1.15 14.79
CA PHE A 62 -5.07 -1.12 14.45
C PHE A 62 -5.91 -0.61 15.61
N MET A 63 -5.74 -1.19 16.81
CA MET A 63 -6.54 -0.79 17.97
C MET A 63 -6.33 0.67 18.38
N ARG A 64 -5.10 1.17 18.32
CA ARG A 64 -4.81 2.57 18.62
C ARG A 64 -5.40 3.51 17.59
N ALA A 65 -5.31 3.18 16.30
CA ALA A 65 -5.88 3.98 15.23
C ALA A 65 -7.41 4.06 15.37
N ILE A 66 -8.07 2.94 15.68
CA ILE A 66 -9.50 2.89 16.00
C ILE A 66 -9.82 3.78 17.20
N LYS A 67 -9.13 3.57 18.33
CA LYS A 67 -9.35 4.33 19.57
C LYS A 67 -9.23 5.84 19.32
N ASN A 68 -8.17 6.26 18.62
CA ASN A 68 -7.94 7.66 18.29
C ASN A 68 -9.04 8.22 17.37
N MET A 69 -9.46 7.45 16.37
CA MET A 69 -10.52 7.88 15.45
C MET A 69 -11.86 8.01 16.16
N PHE A 70 -12.21 7.02 16.98
CA PHE A 70 -13.47 6.96 17.71
C PHE A 70 -13.66 8.19 18.60
N PHE A 71 -12.70 8.44 19.49
CA PHE A 71 -12.76 9.57 20.41
C PHE A 71 -12.64 10.92 19.71
N ARG A 72 -11.91 10.99 18.60
CA ARG A 72 -11.85 12.21 17.79
C ARG A 72 -13.21 12.53 17.20
N ASN A 73 -13.90 11.57 16.61
CA ASN A 73 -15.22 11.78 16.02
C ASN A 73 -16.26 12.14 17.09
N GLU A 74 -16.23 11.46 18.25
CA GLU A 74 -17.06 11.77 19.40
C GLU A 74 -16.88 13.22 19.88
N SER A 75 -15.62 13.69 19.95
CA SER A 75 -15.31 15.07 20.38
C SER A 75 -15.85 16.17 19.46
N VAL A 76 -16.18 15.83 18.20
CA VAL A 76 -16.73 16.78 17.21
C VAL A 76 -18.17 16.43 16.80
N GLY A 77 -18.83 15.51 17.51
CA GLY A 77 -20.22 15.12 17.26
C GLY A 77 -20.46 14.38 15.95
N ILE A 78 -19.44 13.70 15.40
CA ILE A 78 -19.56 12.85 14.22
C ILE A 78 -19.92 11.43 14.68
N GLU A 79 -20.94 10.83 14.05
CA GLU A 79 -21.31 9.43 14.29
C GLU A 79 -20.16 8.49 13.93
N ASN A 80 -19.90 7.50 14.79
CA ASN A 80 -18.82 6.55 14.62
C ASN A 80 -19.25 5.33 13.80
N SER A 81 -18.44 4.94 12.82
CA SER A 81 -18.50 3.59 12.24
C SER A 81 -18.19 2.53 13.29
N SER A 82 -18.79 1.34 13.17
CA SER A 82 -18.33 0.17 13.92
C SER A 82 -17.10 -0.43 13.24
N TYR A 83 -16.15 -0.89 14.04
CA TYR A 83 -14.90 -1.50 13.61
C TYR A 83 -14.87 -2.98 14.02
N HIS A 84 -14.75 -3.86 13.04
CA HIS A 84 -14.74 -5.31 13.23
C HIS A 84 -13.34 -5.86 12.99
N CYS A 85 -12.62 -6.17 14.06
CA CYS A 85 -11.25 -6.63 14.02
C CYS A 85 -11.16 -8.14 14.15
N TRP A 86 -10.31 -8.77 13.34
CA TRP A 86 -9.92 -10.17 13.54
C TRP A 86 -8.40 -10.32 13.47
N PHE A 87 -7.79 -10.61 14.63
CA PHE A 87 -6.35 -10.87 14.75
C PHE A 87 -6.08 -12.37 14.92
N ASN A 88 -5.18 -12.91 14.11
CA ASN A 88 -4.85 -14.32 14.10
C ASN A 88 -3.34 -14.56 14.00
N ASP A 89 -2.85 -15.54 14.73
CA ASP A 89 -1.52 -16.13 14.59
C ASP A 89 -1.67 -17.64 14.83
N ILE A 90 -0.77 -18.47 14.33
CA ILE A 90 -0.80 -19.91 14.62
C ILE A 90 -0.33 -20.20 16.05
N ASP A 91 0.46 -19.30 16.63
CA ASP A 91 1.09 -19.43 17.93
C ASP A 91 0.19 -18.87 19.05
N ALA A 92 -0.38 -19.76 19.86
CA ALA A 92 -1.29 -19.42 20.93
C ALA A 92 -0.65 -18.52 22.00
N ASP A 93 0.66 -18.66 22.25
CA ASP A 93 1.36 -17.84 23.25
C ASP A 93 1.45 -16.38 22.79
N LYS A 94 1.59 -16.16 21.48
CA LYS A 94 1.56 -14.81 20.92
C LYS A 94 0.18 -14.20 21.02
N ILE A 95 -0.86 -14.98 20.76
CA ILE A 95 -2.25 -14.56 20.90
C ILE A 95 -2.57 -14.13 22.33
N GLN A 96 -2.15 -14.91 23.32
CA GLN A 96 -2.32 -14.54 24.72
C GLN A 96 -1.64 -13.20 25.06
N LYS A 97 -0.44 -12.95 24.52
CA LYS A 97 0.27 -11.66 24.68
C LYS A 97 -0.49 -10.50 24.05
N VAL A 98 -1.07 -10.70 22.86
CA VAL A 98 -1.90 -9.68 22.19
C VAL A 98 -3.12 -9.33 23.05
N GLU A 99 -3.85 -10.34 23.53
CA GLU A 99 -5.03 -10.14 24.39
C GLU A 99 -4.68 -9.40 25.67
N GLN A 100 -3.63 -9.85 26.37
CA GLN A 100 -3.17 -9.22 27.60
C GLN A 100 -2.77 -7.75 27.35
N TYR A 101 -2.00 -7.48 26.30
CA TYR A 101 -1.54 -6.12 26.02
C TYR A 101 -2.70 -5.17 25.67
N ILE A 102 -3.67 -5.62 24.87
CA ILE A 102 -4.86 -4.84 24.52
C ILE A 102 -5.66 -4.48 25.78
N ASN A 103 -5.82 -5.44 26.70
CA ASN A 103 -6.54 -5.25 27.95
C ASN A 103 -5.79 -4.30 28.90
N ASP A 104 -4.50 -4.55 29.14
CA ASP A 104 -3.67 -3.78 30.07
C ASP A 104 -3.55 -2.31 29.64
N LYS A 105 -3.45 -2.07 28.32
CA LYS A 105 -3.36 -0.73 27.73
C LYS A 105 -4.73 -0.09 27.44
N LYS A 106 -5.83 -0.79 27.73
CA LYS A 106 -7.22 -0.35 27.48
C LYS A 106 -7.39 0.13 26.03
N LEU A 107 -6.92 -0.66 25.08
CA LEU A 107 -6.94 -0.31 23.66
C LEU A 107 -8.26 -0.64 22.97
N TYR A 108 -9.09 -1.48 23.61
CA TYR A 108 -10.39 -1.90 23.09
C TYR A 108 -11.51 -1.55 24.08
N TYR A 109 -12.65 -1.14 23.52
CA TYR A 109 -13.92 -0.98 24.23
C TYR A 109 -15.03 -1.55 23.34
N PRO A 110 -16.06 -2.25 23.87
CA PRO A 110 -17.11 -2.86 23.06
C PRO A 110 -17.87 -1.89 22.13
N GLN A 111 -17.95 -0.62 22.51
CA GLN A 111 -18.55 0.45 21.68
C GLN A 111 -17.79 0.71 20.37
N PHE A 112 -16.56 0.21 20.23
CA PHE A 112 -15.82 0.33 18.98
C PHE A 112 -16.34 -0.64 17.91
N GLY A 113 -17.00 -1.73 18.29
CA GLY A 113 -17.35 -2.85 17.41
C GLY A 113 -16.75 -4.16 17.92
N ASP A 114 -16.68 -5.18 17.06
CA ASP A 114 -16.25 -6.52 17.46
C ASP A 114 -14.72 -6.68 17.42
N LEU A 115 -14.16 -7.35 18.43
CA LEU A 115 -12.77 -7.81 18.45
C LEU A 115 -12.72 -9.33 18.57
N LYS A 116 -12.26 -9.99 17.51
CA LYS A 116 -12.01 -11.43 17.47
C LYS A 116 -10.51 -11.70 17.47
N ILE A 117 -10.06 -12.54 18.38
CA ILE A 117 -8.66 -12.99 18.44
C ILE A 117 -8.67 -14.53 18.38
N SER A 118 -7.81 -15.12 17.54
CA SER A 118 -7.79 -16.58 17.37
C SER A 118 -6.40 -17.15 17.14
N SER A 119 -6.21 -18.40 17.56
CA SER A 119 -5.01 -19.19 17.25
C SER A 119 -5.33 -20.26 16.20
N LYS A 120 -5.19 -19.96 14.91
CA LYS A 120 -5.53 -20.87 13.81
C LYS A 120 -4.53 -20.77 12.65
N GLU A 121 -4.43 -21.84 11.87
CA GLU A 121 -3.69 -21.82 10.60
C GLU A 121 -4.33 -20.84 9.61
N TYR A 122 -3.51 -20.17 8.81
CA TYR A 122 -3.94 -19.20 7.82
C TYR A 122 -4.95 -19.77 6.82
N GLU A 123 -4.67 -20.96 6.29
CA GLU A 123 -5.54 -21.65 5.33
C GLU A 123 -6.90 -22.03 5.95
N ALA A 124 -6.97 -22.23 7.26
CA ALA A 124 -8.21 -22.57 7.95
C ALA A 124 -9.11 -21.34 8.14
N ILE A 125 -8.55 -20.13 8.30
CA ILE A 125 -9.34 -18.91 8.51
C ILE A 125 -9.67 -18.16 7.22
N LEU A 126 -8.84 -18.32 6.19
CA LEU A 126 -8.96 -17.56 4.95
C LEU A 126 -10.34 -17.72 4.26
N PRO A 127 -10.96 -18.92 4.19
CA PRO A 127 -12.30 -19.06 3.61
C PRO A 127 -13.36 -18.24 4.33
N ASP A 128 -13.30 -18.14 5.66
CA ASP A 128 -14.23 -17.34 6.46
C ASP A 128 -14.05 -15.84 6.17
N VAL A 129 -12.80 -15.38 6.11
CA VAL A 129 -12.46 -13.98 5.80
C VAL A 129 -12.94 -13.61 4.39
N ILE A 130 -12.66 -14.45 3.38
CA ILE A 130 -13.16 -14.25 2.02
C ILE A 130 -14.70 -14.25 2.00
N GLY A 131 -15.33 -15.20 2.70
CA GLY A 131 -16.78 -15.31 2.78
C GLY A 131 -17.44 -14.08 3.42
N GLN A 132 -16.80 -13.46 4.41
CA GLN A 132 -17.24 -12.19 5.00
C GLN A 132 -17.06 -11.03 4.02
N ILE A 133 -15.87 -10.89 3.43
CA ILE A 133 -15.53 -9.80 2.49
C ILE A 133 -16.44 -9.80 1.26
N ASN A 134 -16.79 -10.98 0.75
CA ASN A 134 -17.66 -11.12 -0.42
C ASN A 134 -19.14 -10.83 -0.13
N LYS A 135 -19.54 -10.78 1.15
CA LYS A 135 -20.90 -10.39 1.57
C LYS A 135 -21.04 -8.90 1.87
N LEU A 136 -19.93 -8.16 1.92
CA LEU A 136 -19.95 -6.72 2.22
C LEU A 136 -20.70 -5.95 1.13
N LYS A 137 -21.52 -5.00 1.56
CA LYS A 137 -22.27 -4.10 0.68
C LYS A 137 -21.69 -2.69 0.76
N ARG A 138 -21.94 -2.01 1.88
CA ARG A 138 -21.49 -0.63 2.15
C ARG A 138 -20.27 -0.60 3.07
N GLU A 139 -19.94 -1.74 3.65
CA GLU A 139 -18.78 -1.95 4.50
C GLU A 139 -17.51 -2.06 3.65
N LYS A 140 -16.37 -1.85 4.30
CA LYS A 140 -15.04 -1.94 3.68
C LYS A 140 -14.11 -2.79 4.53
N ALA A 141 -13.16 -3.45 3.88
CA ALA A 141 -12.19 -4.30 4.56
C ALA A 141 -10.75 -3.89 4.25
N PHE A 142 -9.87 -4.05 5.23
CA PHE A 142 -8.43 -4.02 5.05
C PHE A 142 -7.84 -5.32 5.58
N VAL A 143 -7.01 -5.99 4.77
CA VAL A 143 -6.41 -7.28 5.11
C VAL A 143 -4.89 -7.15 5.12
N PHE A 144 -4.28 -7.35 6.29
CA PHE A 144 -2.85 -7.42 6.44
C PHE A 144 -2.39 -8.89 6.50
N ILE A 145 -1.40 -9.21 5.67
CA ILE A 145 -0.86 -10.56 5.53
C ILE A 145 0.67 -10.48 5.64
N ASP A 146 1.20 -10.91 6.79
CA ASP A 146 2.62 -10.81 7.11
C ASP A 146 3.19 -12.17 7.56
N PRO A 147 3.31 -13.13 6.63
CA PRO A 147 3.71 -14.46 7.02
C PRO A 147 5.20 -14.51 7.37
N TYR A 148 5.60 -15.50 8.18
CA TYR A 148 7.01 -15.80 8.40
C TYR A 148 7.73 -16.37 7.15
N GLY A 149 6.97 -16.72 6.10
CA GLY A 149 7.47 -17.17 4.80
C GLY A 149 6.36 -17.21 3.75
N TYR A 150 6.69 -17.39 2.47
CA TYR A 150 5.72 -17.28 1.38
C TYR A 150 5.00 -18.60 1.01
N LYS A 151 5.21 -19.69 1.75
CA LYS A 151 4.77 -21.03 1.34
C LYS A 151 3.24 -21.20 1.27
N ASN A 152 2.54 -20.47 2.13
CA ASN A 152 1.11 -20.62 2.38
C ASN A 152 0.26 -19.60 1.59
N ILE A 153 0.89 -18.66 0.88
CA ILE A 153 0.20 -17.59 0.16
C ILE A 153 0.22 -17.90 -1.33
N SER A 154 -0.96 -17.82 -1.95
CA SER A 154 -1.14 -17.93 -3.40
C SER A 154 -1.73 -16.64 -3.96
N LEU A 155 -1.53 -16.40 -5.26
CA LEU A 155 -2.14 -15.28 -5.97
C LEU A 155 -3.67 -15.38 -5.95
N ASN A 156 -4.19 -16.61 -6.00
CA ASN A 156 -5.62 -16.88 -5.93
C ASN A 156 -6.23 -16.38 -4.60
N HIS A 157 -5.49 -16.42 -3.49
CA HIS A 157 -5.95 -15.84 -2.22
C HIS A 157 -6.16 -14.34 -2.35
N ILE A 158 -5.18 -13.62 -2.92
CA ILE A 158 -5.24 -12.17 -3.11
C ILE A 158 -6.41 -11.80 -4.04
N LYS A 159 -6.59 -12.53 -5.14
CA LYS A 159 -7.69 -12.31 -6.07
C LYS A 159 -9.06 -12.47 -5.40
N LYS A 160 -9.26 -13.55 -4.64
CA LYS A 160 -10.53 -13.81 -3.93
C LYS A 160 -10.82 -12.77 -2.85
N LEU A 161 -9.78 -12.28 -2.16
CA LEU A 161 -9.95 -11.21 -1.19
C LEU A 161 -10.41 -9.92 -1.87
N LEU A 162 -9.89 -9.60 -3.06
CA LEU A 162 -10.18 -8.36 -3.79
C LEU A 162 -11.44 -8.40 -4.66
N GLU A 163 -12.00 -9.59 -4.90
CA GLU A 163 -13.07 -9.85 -5.88
C GLU A 163 -14.30 -8.96 -5.70
N SER A 164 -14.71 -8.70 -4.46
CA SER A 164 -15.87 -7.84 -4.16
C SER A 164 -15.61 -6.35 -4.38
N LYS A 165 -14.36 -5.94 -4.63
CA LYS A 165 -13.91 -4.54 -4.69
C LYS A 165 -14.22 -3.73 -3.42
N LYS A 166 -14.45 -4.43 -2.30
CA LYS A 166 -14.69 -3.86 -0.97
C LYS A 166 -13.49 -3.97 -0.03
N SER A 167 -12.45 -4.67 -0.44
CA SER A 167 -11.24 -4.86 0.36
C SER A 167 -10.01 -4.22 -0.27
N GLU A 168 -9.03 -3.98 0.59
CA GLU A 168 -7.66 -3.69 0.22
C GLU A 168 -6.74 -4.67 0.95
N VAL A 169 -5.64 -5.05 0.30
CA VAL A 169 -4.71 -6.04 0.86
C VAL A 169 -3.31 -5.45 0.93
N LEU A 170 -2.66 -5.59 2.08
CA LEU A 170 -1.24 -5.30 2.26
C LEU A 170 -0.51 -6.60 2.62
N LEU A 171 0.35 -7.04 1.71
CA LEU A 171 1.06 -8.32 1.78
C LEU A 171 2.55 -8.08 1.96
N PHE A 172 3.14 -8.64 3.02
CA PHE A 172 4.59 -8.70 3.17
C PHE A 172 5.15 -9.95 2.49
N LEU A 173 6.15 -9.75 1.62
CA LEU A 173 6.92 -10.83 1.00
C LEU A 173 8.39 -10.68 1.33
N PRO A 174 9.06 -11.77 1.75
CA PRO A 174 10.48 -11.75 2.02
C PRO A 174 11.28 -11.98 0.72
N THR A 175 11.22 -10.98 -0.17
CA THR A 175 11.64 -11.04 -1.57
C THR A 175 13.11 -11.38 -1.78
N GLN A 176 13.98 -11.09 -0.81
CA GLN A 176 15.37 -11.53 -0.88
C GLN A 176 15.51 -13.04 -0.98
N PHE A 177 14.75 -13.80 -0.19
CA PHE A 177 14.81 -15.25 -0.26
C PHE A 177 14.26 -15.73 -1.60
N MET A 178 13.16 -15.14 -2.07
CA MET A 178 12.56 -15.45 -3.37
C MET A 178 13.57 -15.24 -4.51
N PHE A 179 14.22 -14.07 -4.57
CA PHE A 179 15.23 -13.75 -5.57
C PHE A 179 16.44 -14.71 -5.54
N ARG A 180 16.96 -15.05 -4.35
CA ARG A 180 18.09 -16.00 -4.23
C ARG A 180 17.76 -17.37 -4.82
N PHE A 181 16.51 -17.80 -4.67
CA PHE A 181 16.05 -19.11 -5.09
C PHE A 181 15.63 -19.17 -6.56
N GLU A 182 15.29 -18.03 -7.18
CA GLU A 182 14.99 -17.90 -8.62
C GLU A 182 16.08 -18.53 -9.50
N ARG A 183 17.36 -18.40 -9.13
CA ARG A 183 18.49 -18.79 -9.99
C ARG A 183 19.03 -20.20 -9.77
N LYS A 184 18.89 -20.80 -8.58
CA LYS A 184 19.28 -22.20 -8.29
C LYS A 184 18.46 -22.78 -7.13
N GLY A 185 17.89 -23.98 -7.33
CA GLY A 185 17.26 -24.76 -6.25
C GLY A 185 15.96 -24.16 -5.71
N ALA A 186 15.19 -23.45 -6.54
CA ALA A 186 13.93 -22.82 -6.11
C ALA A 186 13.02 -23.84 -5.41
N PRO A 187 12.58 -23.57 -4.16
CA PRO A 187 11.57 -24.39 -3.51
C PRO A 187 10.32 -24.46 -4.37
N GLU A 188 9.66 -25.62 -4.44
CA GLU A 188 8.48 -25.81 -5.31
C GLU A 188 7.35 -24.81 -5.00
N CYS A 189 7.23 -24.36 -3.75
CA CYS A 189 6.29 -23.31 -3.38
C CYS A 189 6.58 -21.95 -4.04
N LEU A 190 7.85 -21.60 -4.27
CA LEU A 190 8.22 -20.38 -4.99
C LEU A 190 7.89 -20.53 -6.47
N LYS A 191 8.23 -21.69 -7.06
CA LYS A 191 7.91 -21.99 -8.45
C LYS A 191 6.40 -21.95 -8.68
N LYS A 192 5.61 -22.55 -7.79
CA LYS A 192 4.15 -22.49 -7.83
C LYS A 192 3.65 -21.05 -7.78
N PHE A 193 4.14 -20.25 -6.83
CA PHE A 193 3.78 -18.84 -6.71
C PHE A 193 4.09 -18.04 -7.98
N ILE A 194 5.27 -18.23 -8.57
CA ILE A 194 5.67 -17.55 -9.82
C ILE A 194 4.82 -18.04 -11.00
N ARG A 195 4.58 -19.36 -11.11
CA ARG A 195 3.76 -19.95 -12.19
C ARG A 195 2.30 -19.50 -12.16
N GLU A 196 1.77 -19.15 -10.99
CA GLU A 196 0.44 -18.54 -10.88
C GLU A 196 0.39 -17.14 -11.48
N LEU A 197 1.51 -16.40 -11.46
CA LEU A 197 1.61 -15.06 -12.01
C LEU A 197 1.80 -15.09 -13.53
N LEU A 198 2.81 -15.81 -13.99
CA LEU A 198 3.22 -15.91 -15.40
C LEU A 198 3.82 -17.31 -15.70
N PRO A 199 3.71 -17.81 -16.93
CA PRO A 199 4.46 -19.00 -17.35
C PRO A 199 5.95 -18.82 -17.06
N GLU A 200 6.62 -19.85 -16.51
CA GLU A 200 8.03 -19.77 -16.06
C GLU A 200 8.99 -19.32 -17.18
N ARG A 201 8.69 -19.69 -18.44
CA ARG A 201 9.43 -19.30 -19.64
C ARG A 201 9.31 -17.81 -20.01
N GLU A 202 8.26 -17.14 -19.55
CA GLU A 202 7.96 -15.72 -19.79
C GLU A 202 8.42 -14.85 -18.63
N TRP A 203 8.93 -15.45 -17.56
CA TRP A 203 9.45 -14.73 -16.42
C TRP A 203 10.74 -13.97 -16.79
N PRO A 204 10.79 -12.64 -16.59
CA PRO A 204 11.97 -11.85 -16.94
C PRO A 204 13.17 -12.17 -16.05
N ASN A 205 14.37 -12.08 -16.62
CA ASN A 205 15.60 -12.26 -15.85
C ASN A 205 15.81 -11.09 -14.89
N SER A 206 15.89 -11.39 -13.59
CA SER A 206 16.18 -10.41 -12.54
C SER A 206 17.70 -10.36 -12.28
N HIS A 207 18.34 -9.19 -12.47
CA HIS A 207 19.77 -9.02 -12.19
C HIS A 207 20.02 -8.63 -10.74
N THR A 208 19.09 -7.89 -10.14
CA THR A 208 19.10 -7.47 -8.75
C THR A 208 17.80 -7.86 -8.03
N GLY A 209 17.82 -7.88 -6.70
CA GLY A 209 16.60 -8.08 -5.91
C GLY A 209 15.56 -6.98 -6.11
N ILE A 210 16.00 -5.80 -6.54
CA ILE A 210 15.11 -4.69 -6.92
C ILE A 210 14.42 -5.01 -8.26
N ASP A 211 15.15 -5.49 -9.26
CA ASP A 211 14.55 -5.91 -10.54
C ASP A 211 13.51 -7.01 -10.32
N PHE A 212 13.82 -7.96 -9.43
CA PHE A 212 12.88 -9.01 -9.06
C PHE A 212 11.58 -8.46 -8.46
N ILE A 213 11.65 -7.43 -7.60
CA ILE A 213 10.47 -6.78 -7.03
C ILE A 213 9.67 -6.06 -8.12
N GLU A 214 10.32 -5.37 -9.05
CA GLU A 214 9.65 -4.70 -10.18
C GLU A 214 8.99 -5.72 -11.12
N ASN A 215 9.66 -6.84 -11.39
CA ASN A 215 9.12 -7.96 -12.16
C ASN A 215 7.88 -8.56 -11.50
N LEU A 216 7.92 -8.81 -10.18
CA LEU A 216 6.75 -9.23 -9.40
C LEU A 216 5.62 -8.21 -9.48
N LYS A 217 5.90 -6.92 -9.27
CA LYS A 217 4.89 -5.85 -9.37
C LYS A 217 4.25 -5.82 -10.75
N SER A 218 5.05 -5.91 -11.82
CA SER A 218 4.57 -5.96 -13.19
C SER A 218 3.70 -7.19 -13.45
N ALA A 219 4.12 -8.36 -12.96
CA ALA A 219 3.36 -9.60 -13.10
C ALA A 219 2.01 -9.53 -12.36
N PHE A 220 1.98 -8.97 -11.14
CA PHE A 220 0.75 -8.73 -10.40
C PHE A 220 -0.20 -7.78 -11.15
N ARG A 221 0.33 -6.65 -11.66
CA ARG A 221 -0.47 -5.69 -12.45
C ARG A 221 -1.04 -6.34 -13.70
N SER A 222 -0.21 -7.09 -14.44
CA SER A 222 -0.64 -7.78 -15.65
C SER A 222 -1.71 -8.83 -15.37
N HIS A 223 -1.58 -9.58 -14.28
CA HIS A 223 -2.51 -10.65 -13.94
C HIS A 223 -3.85 -10.13 -13.40
N LEU A 224 -3.83 -9.08 -12.58
CA LEU A 224 -5.05 -8.46 -12.03
C LEU A 224 -5.75 -7.56 -13.05
N GLY A 225 -5.03 -7.04 -14.03
CA GLY A 225 -5.56 -6.14 -15.05
C GLY A 225 -5.80 -4.72 -14.52
N ASN A 226 -6.42 -3.88 -15.36
CA ASN A 226 -6.59 -2.45 -15.10
C ASN A 226 -7.65 -2.11 -14.04
N GLU A 227 -8.38 -3.11 -13.53
CA GLU A 227 -9.39 -2.92 -12.49
C GLU A 227 -8.78 -2.78 -11.08
N TYR A 228 -7.50 -3.13 -10.93
CA TYR A 228 -6.79 -3.09 -9.67
C TYR A 228 -5.48 -2.32 -9.79
N TYR A 229 -5.10 -1.71 -8.68
CA TYR A 229 -3.85 -1.00 -8.52
C TYR A 229 -2.94 -1.80 -7.61
N VAL A 230 -1.68 -1.93 -8.03
CA VAL A 230 -0.64 -2.60 -7.28
C VAL A 230 0.56 -1.70 -7.15
N ASP A 231 1.09 -1.55 -5.95
CA ASP A 231 2.36 -0.86 -5.73
C ASP A 231 3.14 -1.49 -4.59
N THR A 232 4.43 -1.16 -4.52
CA THR A 232 5.40 -1.80 -3.64
C THR A 232 6.08 -0.80 -2.72
N PHE A 233 6.40 -1.26 -1.51
CA PHE A 233 7.27 -0.54 -0.58
C PHE A 233 8.43 -1.44 -0.16
N ILE A 234 9.63 -1.09 -0.60
CA ILE A 234 10.86 -1.89 -0.44
C ILE A 234 11.48 -1.57 0.92
N ILE A 235 11.81 -2.58 1.71
CA ILE A 235 12.51 -2.42 2.98
C ILE A 235 13.89 -3.05 2.83
N LYS A 236 14.92 -2.20 2.82
CA LYS A 236 16.32 -2.62 2.67
C LYS A 236 16.99 -2.61 4.04
N ARG A 237 17.38 -3.81 4.52
CA ARG A 237 18.07 -3.99 5.81
C ARG A 237 19.56 -3.64 5.70
N GLU A 238 20.27 -4.43 4.89
CA GLU A 238 21.71 -4.39 4.67
C GLU A 238 21.99 -4.50 3.16
N ALA A 239 23.26 -4.46 2.75
CA ALA A 239 23.64 -4.67 1.36
C ALA A 239 23.01 -5.98 0.83
N ASN A 240 22.14 -5.86 -0.17
CA ASN A 240 21.44 -6.97 -0.81
C ASN A 240 20.52 -7.80 0.10
N GLN A 241 19.83 -7.18 1.06
CA GLN A 241 18.69 -7.79 1.75
C GLN A 241 17.42 -6.95 1.57
N TYR A 242 16.55 -7.39 0.65
CA TYR A 242 15.29 -6.73 0.32
C TYR A 242 14.08 -7.50 0.86
N PHE A 243 13.21 -6.80 1.57
CA PHE A 243 11.86 -7.24 1.85
C PHE A 243 10.91 -6.29 1.14
N CYS A 244 9.67 -6.70 0.88
CA CYS A 244 8.75 -5.86 0.13
C CYS A 244 7.33 -6.01 0.66
N LEU A 245 6.67 -4.89 0.89
CA LEU A 245 5.23 -4.83 1.04
C LEU A 245 4.60 -4.61 -0.34
N PHE A 246 3.61 -5.41 -0.69
CA PHE A 246 2.77 -5.25 -1.87
C PHE A 246 1.39 -4.79 -1.41
N PHE A 247 0.96 -3.65 -1.92
CA PHE A 247 -0.37 -3.11 -1.67
C PHE A 247 -1.26 -3.34 -2.88
N PHE A 248 -2.48 -3.79 -2.63
CA PHE A 248 -3.49 -4.07 -3.63
C PHE A 248 -4.80 -3.37 -3.27
N THR A 249 -5.39 -2.67 -4.25
CA THR A 249 -6.70 -2.03 -4.10
C THR A 249 -7.40 -1.95 -5.44
N SER A 250 -8.73 -1.95 -5.46
CA SER A 250 -9.52 -1.63 -6.66
C SER A 250 -9.87 -0.14 -6.75
N HIS A 251 -9.52 0.66 -5.74
CA HIS A 251 -9.96 2.05 -5.63
C HIS A 251 -8.79 3.03 -5.78
N ILE A 252 -8.83 3.86 -6.81
CA ILE A 252 -7.74 4.81 -7.11
C ILE A 252 -7.49 5.80 -5.97
N TYR A 253 -8.52 6.19 -5.21
CA TYR A 253 -8.32 7.06 -4.04
C TYR A 253 -7.57 6.34 -2.92
N GLY A 254 -7.86 5.06 -2.66
CA GLY A 254 -7.10 4.26 -1.70
C GLY A 254 -5.64 4.11 -2.14
N PHE A 255 -5.43 3.96 -3.45
CA PHE A 255 -4.11 3.95 -4.07
C PHE A 255 -3.34 5.27 -3.89
N GLU A 256 -3.98 6.41 -4.15
CA GLU A 256 -3.40 7.74 -3.90
C GLU A 256 -2.96 7.90 -2.44
N LYS A 257 -3.79 7.45 -1.49
CA LYS A 257 -3.46 7.54 -0.05
C LYS A 257 -2.34 6.60 0.37
N MET A 258 -2.19 5.45 -0.29
CA MET A 258 -1.04 4.60 -0.08
C MET A 258 0.23 5.30 -0.58
N LEU A 259 0.19 5.93 -1.76
CA LEU A 259 1.32 6.72 -2.26
C LEU A 259 1.67 7.86 -1.29
N GLU A 260 0.68 8.61 -0.79
CA GLU A 260 0.93 9.61 0.24
C GLU A 260 1.62 9.05 1.49
N ALA A 261 1.18 7.88 1.98
CA ALA A 261 1.79 7.23 3.13
C ALA A 261 3.25 6.84 2.83
N LYS A 262 3.52 6.24 1.67
CA LYS A 262 4.88 5.90 1.24
C LYS A 262 5.79 7.13 1.17
N TRP A 263 5.32 8.22 0.56
CA TRP A 263 6.08 9.47 0.45
C TRP A 263 6.24 10.22 1.78
N GLN A 264 5.42 9.92 2.77
CA GLN A 264 5.58 10.43 4.14
C GLN A 264 6.68 9.66 4.89
N VAL A 265 6.79 8.35 4.66
CA VAL A 265 7.85 7.51 5.24
C VAL A 265 9.19 7.74 4.53
N ASP A 266 9.17 7.83 3.20
CA ASP A 266 10.32 8.03 2.33
C ASP A 266 10.12 9.29 1.49
N LYS A 267 10.62 10.42 2.00
CA LYS A 267 10.45 11.74 1.36
C LYS A 267 11.27 11.91 0.09
N ASN A 268 12.29 11.09 -0.10
CA ASN A 268 13.21 11.20 -1.23
C ASN A 268 12.63 10.48 -2.45
N GLU A 269 12.10 9.29 -2.21
CA GLU A 269 11.84 8.32 -3.26
C GLU A 269 10.39 7.78 -3.23
N GLY A 270 9.67 7.84 -2.11
CA GLY A 270 8.37 7.19 -1.95
C GLY A 270 8.36 5.72 -2.39
N ARG A 271 9.52 5.04 -2.37
CA ARG A 271 9.72 3.69 -2.90
C ARG A 271 10.00 2.71 -1.78
N GLY A 272 10.60 3.15 -0.69
CA GLY A 272 11.02 2.24 0.35
C GLY A 272 11.82 2.88 1.46
N TRP A 273 12.28 2.06 2.38
CA TRP A 273 13.12 2.47 3.48
C TRP A 273 14.51 1.83 3.32
N ASP A 274 15.57 2.64 3.47
CA ASP A 274 16.97 2.20 3.47
C ASP A 274 17.62 2.56 4.80
N PHE A 275 18.18 1.56 5.49
CA PHE A 275 18.86 1.75 6.77
C PHE A 275 20.00 2.76 6.69
N ASN A 276 20.79 2.74 5.61
CA ASN A 276 21.98 3.58 5.47
C ASN A 276 21.64 5.04 5.12
N ALA A 277 20.46 5.29 4.54
CA ALA A 277 20.04 6.64 4.13
C ALA A 277 19.51 7.48 5.31
N ASN A 278 19.03 6.85 6.38
CA ASN A 278 18.40 7.56 7.50
C ASN A 278 19.38 8.02 8.59
N GLY A 279 20.65 7.61 8.54
CA GLY A 279 21.69 8.01 9.51
C GLY A 279 22.54 9.21 9.07
N SER A 280 22.42 9.67 7.82
CA SER A 280 23.20 10.81 7.30
C SER A 280 22.28 11.80 6.59
N MET A 281 22.31 13.07 7.00
CA MET A 281 21.86 14.18 6.15
C MET A 281 22.80 14.22 4.95
N SER A 282 22.48 13.39 3.97
CA SER A 282 23.30 13.18 2.79
C SER A 282 23.22 14.42 1.90
N LEU A 283 24.38 15.02 1.58
CA LEU A 283 24.56 16.05 0.54
C LEU A 283 24.01 15.64 -0.85
N PHE A 284 23.56 14.38 -0.99
CA PHE A 284 23.01 13.79 -2.22
C PHE A 284 21.47 13.79 -2.26
N VAL A 285 20.76 14.28 -1.22
CA VAL A 285 19.28 14.37 -1.23
C VAL A 285 18.79 15.17 -2.45
N ASP A 286 19.44 16.29 -2.76
CA ASP A 286 19.09 17.12 -3.93
C ASP A 286 19.32 16.39 -5.25
N GLN A 287 20.39 15.59 -5.35
CA GLN A 287 20.69 14.83 -6.58
C GLN A 287 19.69 13.69 -6.81
N VAL A 288 19.27 13.00 -5.75
CA VAL A 288 18.25 11.93 -5.82
C VAL A 288 16.87 12.50 -6.16
N SER A 289 16.49 13.61 -5.53
CA SER A 289 15.25 14.33 -5.87
C SER A 289 15.24 14.80 -7.33
N GLN A 290 16.36 15.34 -7.82
CA GLN A 290 16.49 15.78 -9.21
C GLN A 290 16.39 14.62 -10.21
N ALA A 291 17.06 13.49 -9.95
CA ALA A 291 17.01 12.31 -10.82
C ALA A 291 15.59 11.74 -10.98
N ARG A 292 14.76 11.81 -9.94
CA ARG A 292 13.38 11.31 -9.96
C ARG A 292 12.40 12.26 -10.62
N VAL A 293 12.56 13.56 -10.36
CA VAL A 293 11.86 14.60 -11.11
C VAL A 293 12.16 14.45 -12.61
N ASN A 294 13.38 14.08 -12.98
CA ASN A 294 13.74 13.77 -14.37
C ASN A 294 13.07 12.47 -14.89
N LYS A 295 12.96 11.42 -14.07
CA LYS A 295 12.25 10.19 -14.45
C LYS A 295 10.76 10.45 -14.73
N LEU A 296 10.07 11.15 -13.83
CA LEU A 296 8.66 11.51 -14.03
C LEU A 296 8.49 12.42 -15.25
N GLU A 297 9.39 13.39 -15.46
CA GLU A 297 9.40 14.24 -16.65
C GLU A 297 9.51 13.41 -17.94
N ALA A 298 10.47 12.48 -18.02
CA ALA A 298 10.64 11.62 -19.18
C ALA A 298 9.42 10.74 -19.44
N SER A 299 8.87 10.10 -18.40
CA SER A 299 7.64 9.30 -18.48
C SER A 299 6.45 10.16 -18.96
N LEU A 300 6.27 11.36 -18.41
CA LEU A 300 5.19 12.27 -18.79
C LEU A 300 5.33 12.75 -20.24
N LEU A 301 6.51 13.19 -20.67
CA LEU A 301 6.73 13.63 -22.06
C LEU A 301 6.42 12.50 -23.05
N SER A 302 6.83 11.28 -22.73
CA SER A 302 6.49 10.10 -23.54
C SER A 302 4.97 9.86 -23.60
N HIS A 303 4.28 9.94 -22.46
CA HIS A 303 2.83 9.77 -22.37
C HIS A 303 2.03 10.87 -23.09
N LEU A 304 2.59 12.09 -23.12
CA LEU A 304 2.01 13.31 -23.72
C LEU A 304 2.27 13.45 -25.22
N LYS A 305 2.96 12.50 -25.87
CA LYS A 305 3.08 12.46 -27.35
C LYS A 305 1.71 12.46 -28.04
N ILE A 306 0.72 11.87 -27.38
CA ILE A 306 -0.70 11.93 -27.73
C ILE A 306 -1.38 12.88 -26.73
N PRO A 307 -2.36 13.71 -27.14
CA PRO A 307 -3.08 14.55 -26.21
C PRO A 307 -3.75 13.74 -25.08
N ARG A 308 -3.61 14.21 -23.83
CA ARG A 308 -4.15 13.58 -22.61
C ARG A 308 -4.96 14.56 -21.79
N THR A 309 -6.03 14.09 -21.17
CA THR A 309 -6.83 14.90 -20.26
C THR A 309 -6.21 14.98 -18.86
N ASN A 310 -6.69 15.88 -18.01
CA ASN A 310 -6.32 15.87 -16.58
C ASN A 310 -6.70 14.56 -15.87
N VAL A 311 -7.76 13.88 -16.33
CA VAL A 311 -8.19 12.58 -15.79
C VAL A 311 -7.15 11.51 -16.12
N ASP A 312 -6.71 11.45 -17.38
CA ASP A 312 -5.65 10.54 -17.83
C ASP A 312 -4.33 10.79 -17.08
N LEU A 313 -3.98 12.07 -16.93
CA LEU A 313 -2.75 12.47 -16.23
C LEU A 313 -2.79 12.12 -14.75
N TYR A 314 -3.92 12.33 -14.08
CA TYR A 314 -4.09 11.94 -12.68
C TYR A 314 -3.85 10.44 -12.51
N TRP A 315 -4.48 9.61 -13.34
CA TRP A 315 -4.28 8.15 -13.33
C TRP A 315 -2.82 7.78 -13.60
N PHE A 316 -2.21 8.35 -14.65
CA PHE A 316 -0.85 8.04 -15.08
C PHE A 316 0.18 8.38 -13.99
N ILE A 317 0.09 9.56 -13.39
CA ILE A 317 1.02 10.02 -12.35
C ILE A 317 1.00 9.10 -11.14
N LEU A 318 -0.19 8.70 -10.69
CA LEU A 318 -0.33 7.75 -9.59
C LEU A 318 0.23 6.38 -9.99
N HIS A 319 -0.08 5.90 -11.19
CA HIS A 319 0.37 4.58 -11.68
C HIS A 319 1.91 4.47 -11.80
N GLU A 320 2.58 5.59 -12.10
CA GLU A 320 4.04 5.75 -12.06
C GLU A 320 4.63 5.82 -10.63
N GLY A 321 3.78 5.85 -9.59
CA GLY A 321 4.18 5.84 -8.18
C GLY A 321 4.41 7.24 -7.57
N PHE A 322 3.91 8.30 -8.22
CA PHE A 322 4.12 9.68 -7.78
C PHE A 322 2.83 10.30 -7.22
N ARG A 323 2.99 11.32 -6.37
CA ARG A 323 1.87 12.15 -5.90
C ARG A 323 1.49 13.17 -6.97
N THR A 324 0.23 13.58 -6.96
CA THR A 324 -0.30 14.67 -7.80
C THR A 324 0.46 15.98 -7.65
N VAL A 325 1.04 16.26 -6.47
CA VAL A 325 1.92 17.42 -6.24
C VAL A 325 3.15 17.37 -7.14
N HIS A 326 3.83 16.22 -7.22
CA HIS A 326 5.02 16.06 -8.06
C HIS A 326 4.66 16.22 -9.55
N GLY A 327 3.55 15.63 -9.98
CA GLY A 327 3.05 15.80 -11.34
C GLY A 327 2.71 17.25 -11.67
N ASN A 328 2.05 17.97 -10.77
CA ASN A 328 1.79 19.40 -10.93
C ASN A 328 3.08 20.21 -11.07
N ASP A 329 4.09 19.93 -10.26
CA ASP A 329 5.36 20.67 -10.30
C ASP A 329 6.11 20.45 -11.62
N VAL A 330 6.17 19.21 -12.10
CA VAL A 330 6.76 18.86 -13.40
C VAL A 330 5.98 19.51 -14.54
N LEU A 331 4.65 19.38 -14.56
CA LEU A 331 3.81 19.97 -15.61
C LEU A 331 3.91 21.51 -15.65
N LYS A 332 3.96 22.18 -14.48
CA LYS A 332 4.20 23.64 -14.41
C LYS A 332 5.56 24.02 -14.97
N ARG A 333 6.61 23.23 -14.71
CA ARG A 333 7.94 23.46 -15.31
C ARG A 333 7.91 23.28 -16.81
N LEU A 334 7.39 22.16 -17.31
CA LEU A 334 7.27 21.87 -18.74
C LEU A 334 6.47 22.94 -19.50
N SER A 335 5.40 23.46 -18.89
CA SER A 335 4.59 24.54 -19.47
C SER A 335 5.36 25.86 -19.53
N ARG A 336 6.15 26.21 -18.51
CA ARG A 336 7.02 27.40 -18.52
C ARG A 336 8.13 27.30 -19.56
N GLU A 337 8.67 26.11 -19.77
CA GLU A 337 9.70 25.82 -20.77
C GLU A 337 9.14 25.72 -22.21
N GLY A 338 7.82 25.82 -22.39
CA GLY A 338 7.19 25.70 -23.71
C GLY A 338 7.23 24.29 -24.30
N LYS A 339 7.54 23.26 -23.50
CA LYS A 339 7.62 21.86 -23.94
C LYS A 339 6.27 21.18 -24.07
N ILE A 340 5.23 21.74 -23.45
CA ILE A 340 3.85 21.25 -23.54
C ILE A 340 2.89 22.38 -23.86
N ASN A 341 1.80 22.03 -24.54
CA ASN A 341 0.64 22.89 -24.74
C ASN A 341 -0.52 22.40 -23.88
N VAL A 342 -1.26 23.34 -23.27
CA VAL A 342 -2.43 23.07 -22.43
C VAL A 342 -3.61 23.85 -22.99
N THR A 343 -4.62 23.14 -23.45
CA THR A 343 -5.85 23.73 -24.00
C THR A 343 -7.05 23.41 -23.10
N PRO A 344 -7.97 24.36 -22.87
CA PRO A 344 -9.24 24.06 -22.20
C PRO A 344 -10.07 23.07 -23.01
N VAL A 345 -10.79 22.19 -22.32
CA VAL A 345 -11.81 21.33 -22.93
C VAL A 345 -13.17 22.02 -22.82
N GLY A 346 -14.00 21.97 -23.88
CA GLY A 346 -15.38 22.46 -23.84
C GLY A 346 -15.57 23.98 -23.74
N GLY A 347 -14.53 24.78 -23.99
CA GLY A 347 -14.62 26.25 -23.95
C GLY A 347 -14.71 26.86 -22.54
N GLU A 348 -14.54 26.06 -21.49
CA GLU A 348 -14.54 26.55 -20.11
C GLU A 348 -13.31 27.44 -19.83
N LYS A 349 -13.50 28.49 -19.01
CA LYS A 349 -12.39 29.30 -18.50
C LYS A 349 -11.59 28.48 -17.49
N THR A 350 -10.37 28.10 -17.85
CA THR A 350 -9.41 27.47 -16.92
C THR A 350 -8.49 28.51 -16.30
N ARG A 351 -8.08 28.27 -15.05
CA ARG A 351 -7.09 29.10 -14.38
C ARG A 351 -5.72 28.78 -14.97
N ARG A 352 -5.00 29.82 -15.40
CA ARG A 352 -3.64 29.66 -15.95
C ARG A 352 -2.74 28.90 -14.96
N GLY A 353 -2.11 27.83 -15.44
CA GLY A 353 -1.21 26.98 -14.64
C GLY A 353 -1.90 25.97 -13.71
N ALA A 354 -3.23 25.80 -13.79
CA ALA A 354 -3.95 24.75 -13.08
C ALA A 354 -4.10 23.50 -13.95
N PHE A 355 -3.68 22.34 -13.42
CA PHE A 355 -3.75 21.05 -14.12
C PHE A 355 -4.90 20.15 -13.65
N TYR A 356 -5.63 20.53 -12.60
CA TYR A 356 -6.83 19.83 -12.14
C TYR A 356 -6.59 18.33 -11.89
N LEU A 357 -5.42 17.98 -11.35
CA LEU A 357 -5.05 16.61 -10.97
C LEU A 357 -5.65 16.30 -9.60
N GLY A 358 -6.77 15.59 -9.55
CA GLY A 358 -7.38 15.19 -8.29
C GLY A 358 -8.53 14.21 -8.47
N HIS A 359 -8.79 13.45 -7.40
CA HIS A 359 -9.83 12.42 -7.37
C HIS A 359 -11.22 12.95 -7.75
N ASP A 360 -11.57 14.18 -7.36
CA ASP A 360 -12.88 14.77 -7.68
C ASP A 360 -13.10 14.93 -9.20
N TYR A 361 -12.05 15.18 -9.97
CA TYR A 361 -12.15 15.22 -11.43
C TYR A 361 -12.18 13.82 -12.02
N TYR A 362 -11.43 12.89 -11.42
CA TYR A 362 -11.35 11.51 -11.91
C TYR A 362 -12.66 10.73 -11.73
N LYS A 363 -13.27 10.82 -10.54
CA LYS A 363 -14.48 10.04 -10.19
C LYS A 363 -15.67 10.36 -11.11
N ASP A 364 -15.78 11.61 -11.54
CA ASP A 364 -16.86 12.12 -12.38
C ASP A 364 -16.43 12.23 -13.87
N ASN A 365 -15.23 11.73 -14.21
CA ASN A 365 -14.62 11.83 -15.54
C ASN A 365 -14.63 13.25 -16.14
N LEU A 366 -14.36 14.26 -15.32
CA LEU A 366 -14.42 15.67 -15.67
C LEU A 366 -13.12 16.15 -16.30
N ALA A 367 -13.05 16.06 -17.63
CA ALA A 367 -11.96 16.59 -18.43
C ALA A 367 -12.06 18.13 -18.56
N LYS A 368 -11.15 18.85 -17.90
CA LYS A 368 -11.06 20.32 -17.93
C LYS A 368 -10.00 20.85 -18.89
N ILE A 369 -8.92 20.09 -19.04
CA ILE A 369 -7.80 20.46 -19.89
C ILE A 369 -7.35 19.28 -20.72
N LEU A 370 -6.78 19.59 -21.87
CA LEU A 370 -6.05 18.68 -22.73
C LEU A 370 -4.59 19.13 -22.78
N VAL A 371 -3.67 18.22 -22.53
CA VAL A 371 -2.23 18.48 -22.50
C VAL A 371 -1.56 17.67 -23.60
N LYS A 372 -0.66 18.29 -24.35
CA LYS A 372 0.12 17.63 -25.41
C LYS A 372 1.58 18.09 -25.35
N SER A 373 2.52 17.18 -25.63
CA SER A 373 3.92 17.52 -25.90
C SER A 373 4.04 18.35 -27.18
N ASN A 374 4.91 19.36 -27.15
CA ASN A 374 5.35 20.11 -28.33
C ASN A 374 6.60 19.48 -28.98
N ILE A 375 7.23 18.54 -28.28
CA ILE A 375 8.41 17.77 -28.71
C ILE A 375 7.97 16.46 -29.35
#